data_AF-A0A920P014-F1
#
_entry.id   AF-A0A920P014-F1
#
_cell.length_a   1.000
_cell.length_b   1.000
_cell.length_c   1.000
_cell.angle_alpha   90.00
_cell.angle_beta   90.00
_cell.angle_gamma   90.00
#
_symmetry.space_group_name_H-M   'P 1'
#
loop_
_entity.id
_entity.type
_entity.pdbx_description
1 polymer ?
#
loop_
_entity_poly.entity_id
_entity_poly.type
_entity_poly.pdbx_seq_one_letter_code
_entity_poly.pdbx_strand_id
1 'polypeptide(L)'
;MLPKNSAITLDAGTLCLQATDALEYYDPPSLFTPLDFGLVGFSFACGLGVKVAKPKKTVVSLMGDGGFGMTISELRLLLNRN
;
A
#
# COMPACT_ATOMS: atom_id res chain seq x y z
N MET A 1 10.67 4.02 -12.51
CA MET A 1 11.36 3.72 -11.24
C MET A 1 10.70 4.50 -10.12
N LEU A 2 10.45 3.88 -8.96
CA LEU A 2 9.87 4.56 -7.80
C LEU A 2 10.94 5.41 -7.07
N PRO A 3 10.56 6.50 -6.39
CA PRO A 3 11.49 7.25 -5.55
C PRO A 3 12.10 6.36 -4.46
N LYS A 4 13.38 6.54 -4.11
CA LYS A 4 14.03 5.75 -3.04
C LYS A 4 13.36 5.92 -1.67
N ASN A 5 12.87 7.12 -1.36
CA ASN A 5 12.08 7.41 -0.16
C ASN A 5 10.61 6.96 -0.31
N SER A 6 10.38 5.74 -0.78
CA SER A 6 9.04 5.17 -0.90
C SER A 6 8.77 4.13 0.19
N ALA A 7 7.54 4.11 0.67
CA ALA A 7 6.98 2.99 1.40
C ALA A 7 5.91 2.35 0.52
N ILE A 8 6.06 1.06 0.26
CA ILE A 8 5.21 0.28 -0.61
C ILE A 8 4.35 -0.61 0.28
N THR A 9 3.03 -0.45 0.17
CA THR A 9 2.06 -1.29 0.87
C THR A 9 1.37 -2.19 -0.13
N LEU A 10 1.26 -3.48 0.17
CA LEU A 10 0.78 -4.51 -0.74
C LEU A 10 -0.35 -5.31 -0.09
N ASP A 11 -1.37 -5.66 -0.88
CA ASP A 11 -2.41 -6.62 -0.48
C ASP A 11 -1.92 -8.07 -0.59
N ALA A 12 -2.74 -9.02 -0.16
CA ALA A 12 -2.61 -10.40 -0.62
C ALA A 12 -3.14 -10.55 -2.07
N GLY A 13 -2.56 -11.50 -2.81
CA GLY A 13 -2.99 -11.87 -4.16
C GLY A 13 -1.87 -11.85 -5.18
N THR A 14 -2.13 -12.44 -6.34
CA THR A 14 -1.11 -12.70 -7.38
C THR A 14 -0.37 -11.46 -7.82
N LEU A 15 -1.09 -10.36 -8.09
CA LEU A 15 -0.51 -9.06 -8.46
C LEU A 15 0.54 -8.61 -7.43
N CYS A 16 0.18 -8.67 -6.14
CA CYS A 16 1.02 -8.19 -5.05
C CYS A 16 2.22 -9.10 -4.80
N LEU A 17 2.06 -10.41 -4.97
CA LEU A 17 3.19 -11.36 -4.92
C LEU A 17 4.17 -11.07 -6.04
N GLN A 18 3.69 -10.91 -7.27
CA GLN A 18 4.55 -10.55 -8.41
C GLN A 18 5.21 -9.18 -8.20
N ALA A 19 4.50 -8.21 -7.65
CA ALA A 19 5.06 -6.90 -7.31
C ALA A 19 6.12 -6.99 -6.18
N THR A 20 5.99 -7.94 -5.26
CA THR A 20 6.98 -8.19 -4.20
C THR A 20 8.33 -8.58 -4.80
N ASP A 21 8.32 -9.43 -5.84
CA ASP A 21 9.54 -9.88 -6.50
C ASP A 21 10.08 -8.88 -7.53
N ALA A 22 9.20 -8.08 -8.13
CA ALA A 22 9.55 -7.18 -9.23
C ALA A 22 9.99 -5.77 -8.80
N LEU A 23 9.66 -5.34 -7.57
CA LEU A 23 9.96 -4.00 -7.08
C LEU A 23 11.24 -3.98 -6.24
N GLU A 24 11.98 -2.88 -6.36
CA GLU A 24 13.13 -2.61 -5.49
C GLU A 24 12.69 -1.77 -4.29
N TYR A 25 13.20 -2.14 -3.11
CA TYR A 25 12.88 -1.49 -1.84
C TYR A 25 14.11 -0.80 -1.26
N TYR A 26 13.94 0.47 -0.89
CA TYR A 26 15.00 1.31 -0.36
C TYR A 26 14.56 1.93 0.97
N ASP A 27 15.50 2.30 1.85
CA ASP A 27 15.26 3.01 3.11
C ASP A 27 14.20 2.37 4.06
N PRO A 28 14.55 1.26 4.75
CA PRO A 28 13.67 0.58 5.69
C PRO A 28 13.13 1.50 6.81
N PRO A 29 11.89 1.28 7.28
CA PRO A 29 10.90 0.34 6.75
C PRO A 29 10.25 0.87 5.45
N SER A 30 10.20 0.02 4.42
CA SER A 30 9.77 0.42 3.06
C SER A 30 8.91 -0.61 2.33
N LEU A 31 8.74 -1.82 2.85
CA LEU A 31 7.80 -2.83 2.37
C LEU A 31 6.84 -3.22 3.51
N PHE A 32 5.55 -3.14 3.25
CA PHE A 32 4.49 -3.54 4.17
C PHE A 32 3.53 -4.48 3.43
N THR A 33 3.45 -5.72 3.90
CA THR A 33 2.61 -6.77 3.29
C THR A 33 1.95 -7.56 4.43
N PRO A 34 0.72 -8.08 4.23
CA PRO A 34 0.06 -8.91 5.21
C PRO A 34 0.69 -10.30 5.35
N LEU A 35 1.66 -10.65 4.49
CA LEU A 35 2.35 -11.95 4.48
C LEU A 35 1.33 -13.10 4.60
N ASP A 36 1.55 -13.99 5.57
CA ASP A 36 0.77 -15.21 5.77
C ASP A 36 -0.68 -14.97 6.23
N PHE A 37 -1.02 -13.76 6.71
CA PHE A 37 -2.41 -13.44 7.05
C PHE A 37 -3.30 -13.28 5.82
N GLY A 38 -2.73 -13.11 4.63
CA GLY A 38 -3.50 -13.13 3.39
C GLY A 38 -4.58 -12.06 3.28
N LEU A 39 -4.39 -10.89 3.92
CA LEU A 39 -5.41 -9.85 4.00
C LEU A 39 -5.59 -9.12 2.65
N VAL A 40 -6.83 -9.09 2.16
CA VAL A 40 -7.26 -8.31 1.00
C VAL A 40 -7.90 -7.00 1.50
N GLY A 41 -7.53 -5.85 0.91
CA GLY A 41 -7.91 -4.51 1.38
C GLY A 41 -6.99 -3.91 2.46
N PHE A 42 -5.90 -4.61 2.83
CA PHE A 42 -4.93 -4.14 3.82
C PHE A 42 -4.11 -2.94 3.34
N SER A 43 -3.71 -2.96 2.07
CA SER A 43 -2.75 -2.07 1.45
C SER A 43 -3.12 -0.60 1.62
N PHE A 44 -4.39 -0.25 1.39
CA PHE A 44 -4.86 1.13 1.47
C PHE A 44 -4.78 1.69 2.90
N ALA A 45 -5.36 0.96 3.87
CA ALA A 45 -5.37 1.39 5.26
C ALA A 45 -3.96 1.46 5.85
N CYS A 46 -3.10 0.49 5.52
CA CYS A 46 -1.69 0.50 5.90
C CYS A 46 -0.97 1.72 5.32
N GLY A 47 -1.16 1.98 4.02
CA GLY A 47 -0.55 3.12 3.34
C GLY A 47 -0.95 4.46 3.95
N LEU A 48 -2.24 4.63 4.26
CA LEU A 48 -2.73 5.82 4.96
C LEU A 48 -2.04 5.99 6.33
N GLY A 49 -1.93 4.91 7.11
CA GLY A 49 -1.23 4.92 8.39
C GLY A 49 0.25 5.32 8.25
N VAL A 50 0.95 4.75 7.25
CA VAL A 50 2.33 5.13 6.95
C VAL A 50 2.44 6.60 6.58
N LYS A 51 1.50 7.12 5.77
CA LYS A 51 1.51 8.54 5.36
C LYS A 51 1.27 9.47 6.54
N VAL A 52 0.38 9.12 7.45
CA VAL A 52 0.15 9.87 8.70
C VAL A 52 1.39 9.84 9.59
N ALA A 53 2.03 8.69 9.76
CA ALA A 53 3.23 8.54 10.59
C ALA A 53 4.48 9.19 9.98
N LYS A 54 4.58 9.21 8.64
CA LYS A 54 5.72 9.76 7.88
C LYS A 54 5.21 10.68 6.75
N PRO A 55 4.79 11.92 7.05
CA PRO A 55 4.17 12.82 6.06
C PRO A 55 5.04 13.12 4.84
N LYS A 56 6.37 13.12 5.01
CA LYS A 56 7.35 13.37 3.93
C LYS A 56 7.71 12.14 3.10
N LYS A 57 7.26 10.93 3.49
CA LYS A 57 7.54 9.70 2.74
C LYS A 57 6.56 9.59 1.56
N THR A 58 7.05 9.14 0.41
CA THR A 58 6.19 8.74 -0.69
C THR A 58 5.55 7.42 -0.31
N VAL A 59 4.23 7.30 -0.45
CA VAL A 59 3.52 6.06 -0.14
C VAL A 59 2.84 5.56 -1.40
N VAL A 60 3.07 4.30 -1.72
CA VAL A 60 2.47 3.62 -2.87
C VAL A 60 1.71 2.41 -2.36
N SER A 61 0.38 2.48 -2.44
CA SER A 61 -0.48 1.35 -2.11
C SER A 61 -0.86 0.58 -3.37
N LEU A 62 -0.47 -0.68 -3.41
CA LEU A 62 -0.71 -1.60 -4.52
C LEU A 62 -1.69 -2.69 -4.06
N MET A 63 -2.73 -2.90 -4.85
CA MET A 63 -3.81 -3.86 -4.58
C MET A 63 -4.45 -4.33 -5.89
N GLY A 64 -5.07 -5.51 -5.86
CA GLY A 64 -5.92 -5.97 -6.94
C GLY A 64 -7.26 -5.22 -6.99
N ASP A 65 -8.05 -5.48 -8.02
CA ASP A 65 -9.39 -4.94 -8.20
C ASP A 65 -10.35 -5.33 -7.05
N GLY A 66 -10.28 -6.57 -6.58
CA GLY A 66 -11.06 -7.03 -5.42
C GLY A 66 -10.74 -6.27 -4.14
N GLY A 67 -9.46 -6.07 -3.84
CA GLY A 67 -9.00 -5.28 -2.69
C GLY A 67 -9.37 -3.80 -2.82
N PHE A 68 -9.21 -3.23 -4.02
CA PHE A 68 -9.63 -1.88 -4.31
C PHE A 68 -11.14 -1.67 -4.11
N GLY A 69 -11.95 -2.62 -4.55
CA GLY A 69 -13.40 -2.60 -4.36
C GLY A 69 -13.82 -2.58 -2.88
N MET A 70 -13.06 -3.25 -2.01
CA MET A 70 -13.31 -3.24 -0.56
C MET A 70 -13.01 -1.87 0.07
N THR A 71 -11.99 -1.16 -0.41
CA THR A 71 -11.48 0.08 0.24
C THR A 71 -11.98 1.38 -0.39
N ILE A 72 -12.89 1.29 -1.38
CA ILE A 72 -13.33 2.47 -2.15
C ILE A 72 -14.09 3.49 -1.30
N SER A 73 -14.79 3.03 -0.26
CA SER A 73 -15.55 3.89 0.66
C SER A 73 -14.61 4.78 1.48
N GLU A 74 -13.50 4.23 1.95
CA GLU A 74 -12.47 4.95 2.68
C GLU A 74 -11.74 5.96 1.78
N LEU A 75 -11.48 5.61 0.51
CA LEU A 75 -10.91 6.54 -0.46
C LEU A 75 -11.81 7.77 -0.68
N ARG A 76 -13.13 7.55 -0.79
CA ARG A 76 -14.10 8.65 -0.92
C ARG A 76 -14.06 9.59 0.28
N LEU A 77 -13.87 9.08 1.49
CA LEU A 77 -13.74 9.90 2.69
C LEU A 77 -12.53 10.83 2.62
N LEU A 78 -11.38 10.35 2.11
CA LEU A 78 -10.17 11.17 1.97
C LEU A 78 -10.36 12.30 0.94
N LEU A 79 -11.00 12.03 -0.18
CA LEU A 79 -11.27 13.04 -1.21
C LEU A 79 -12.19 14.16 -0.73
N ASN A 80 -13.09 13.85 0.21
CA ASN A 80 -14.03 14.82 0.79
C ASN A 80 -13.43 15.63 1.95
N ARG A 81 -12.16 15.43 2.32
CA ARG A 81 -11.48 16.10 3.43
C ARG A 81 -10.55 17.25 3.00
N ASN A 82 -10.86 17.91 1.88
CA ASN A 82 -10.14 19.11 1.41
C ASN A 82 -10.39 20.32 2.32
#